data_AF-A0A2G2W274-F1
#
_entry.id   AF-A0A2G2W274-F1
#
_cell.length_a   1.000
_cell.length_b   1.000
_cell.length_c   1.000
_cell.angle_alpha   90.00
_cell.angle_beta   90.00
_cell.angle_gamma   90.00
#
_symmetry.space_group_name_H-M   'P 1'
#
loop_
_entity.id
_entity.type
_entity.pdbx_description
1 polymer ?
#
loop_
_entity_poly.entity_id
_entity_poly.type
_entity_poly.pdbx_seq_one_letter_code
_entity_poly.pdbx_strand_id
1 'polypeptide(L)'
;MWGKMVQDGHFDRENFSKGPSMPSSLGETYCAAVSASAWVEPHGKCTVAFAVSWSSPQVRFMKGMSYYRRYTRFYGISERAAVDLVHHSLTNYKLWEEEIEKWQNPILNDDKLPEWYKFTLFNELYFLVAGGTVWIDSGIPSSDSVSTRTRPSKELKVTKVKSNKNGVQVEKTAYNGYGEDNHFSNSDKFSGSITESDDVGRFLYLEGVEYIMWCTYDVHFYASFALLALFPKIELSIQREFAKAVLCEDGRKVRFLADGNWGIRKARGAIPHDLGMHDPWHEMNAYNIHDTSTWKDLNPKFVLQVYRDFAATGDFSFATDVWPSVCAAIEYMDQFDRDNDCLIENDGFPDQTYDTWTVHGVSAYCGGLWLAALQAAAAMAMHVGDYAFAEKCKGKLIKAKTVYEEKLWNGSYFNYDSGSSSNSKSIQADQLAGQWYMASSGLPDLFDGVKIKSTLQKIYDFNVMKVRGGRMGAVNGMHPNGKVDETCMQSREIWTGVTYGVAATMLHAGMEEQAFTTAEGIFTAGWSEDGFGYAFQTPEGWTMDGHFRSLIYMRPLSIWGMQWALSMPKTVLDAPKINIMDRIQVTPYTPQETCVRKIAEKAKCCNSKIFSCTC
;
A
#
# COMPACT_ATOMS: atom_id res chain seq x y z
N MET A 1 -6.76 48.86 6.19
CA MET A 1 -6.01 48.05 7.19
C MET A 1 -4.56 48.53 7.28
N TRP A 2 -3.80 48.51 6.18
CA TRP A 2 -2.39 48.95 6.16
C TRP A 2 -2.14 50.35 6.75
N GLY A 3 -2.94 51.36 6.35
CA GLY A 3 -2.79 52.72 6.88
C GLY A 3 -2.89 52.82 8.42
N LYS A 4 -3.80 52.08 9.06
CA LYS A 4 -3.91 52.02 10.53
C LYS A 4 -2.72 51.33 11.17
N MET A 5 -2.28 50.21 10.59
CA MET A 5 -1.09 49.51 11.10
C MET A 5 0.17 50.39 11.03
N VAL A 6 0.34 51.15 9.93
CA VAL A 6 1.46 52.08 9.78
C VAL A 6 1.40 53.24 10.79
N GLN A 7 0.22 53.78 11.03
CA GLN A 7 0.04 54.93 11.90
C GLN A 7 0.15 54.56 13.39
N ASP A 8 -0.53 53.49 13.79
CA ASP A 8 -0.79 53.19 15.21
C ASP A 8 -0.05 51.94 15.70
N GLY A 9 0.44 51.08 14.80
CA GLY A 9 1.06 49.79 15.14
C GLY A 9 0.09 48.75 15.71
N HIS A 10 -1.21 49.05 15.71
CA HIS A 10 -2.28 48.17 16.18
C HIS A 10 -3.61 48.50 15.49
N PHE A 11 -4.61 47.63 15.63
CA PHE A 11 -5.98 47.89 15.17
C PHE A 11 -6.90 48.32 16.33
N ASP A 12 -7.89 49.15 16.04
CA ASP A 12 -8.86 49.64 17.04
C ASP A 12 -9.60 48.48 17.74
N ARG A 13 -9.72 48.59 19.07
CA ARG A 13 -10.49 47.63 19.89
C ARG A 13 -11.98 47.93 19.94
N GLU A 14 -12.44 49.02 19.34
CA GLU A 14 -13.83 49.49 19.40
C GLU A 14 -14.85 48.46 18.87
N ASN A 15 -14.41 47.53 18.02
CA ASN A 15 -15.26 46.50 17.44
C ASN A 15 -15.26 45.18 18.23
N PHE A 16 -14.49 45.07 19.32
CA PHE A 16 -14.35 43.80 20.07
C PHE A 16 -15.70 43.25 20.56
N SER A 17 -16.62 44.14 20.94
CA SER A 17 -17.95 43.80 21.47
C SER A 17 -19.07 43.86 20.43
N LYS A 18 -18.76 44.12 19.14
CA LYS A 18 -19.79 44.39 18.11
C LYS A 18 -20.50 43.14 17.56
N GLY A 19 -20.18 41.97 18.09
CA GLY A 19 -20.77 40.70 17.65
C GLY A 19 -20.30 40.27 16.26
N PRO A 20 -20.92 39.22 15.67
CA PRO A 20 -20.52 38.71 14.36
C PRO A 20 -20.78 39.75 13.25
N SER A 21 -19.86 39.81 12.28
CA SER A 21 -20.06 40.58 11.06
C SER A 21 -21.14 39.95 10.16
N MET A 22 -21.70 40.75 9.25
CA MET A 22 -22.55 40.21 8.20
C MET A 22 -21.75 39.28 7.27
N PRO A 23 -22.34 38.17 6.79
CA PRO A 23 -21.73 37.33 5.76
C PRO A 23 -21.46 38.11 4.48
N SER A 24 -20.42 37.71 3.76
CA SER A 24 -20.09 38.28 2.44
C SER A 24 -21.11 37.90 1.38
N SER A 25 -21.41 38.80 0.45
CA SER A 25 -22.21 38.48 -0.74
C SER A 25 -21.36 37.80 -1.83
N LEU A 26 -22.00 37.09 -2.77
CA LEU A 26 -21.30 36.48 -3.91
C LEU A 26 -20.55 37.56 -4.72
N GLY A 27 -19.25 37.37 -4.92
CA GLY A 27 -18.38 38.33 -5.61
C GLY A 27 -17.77 39.41 -4.72
N GLU A 28 -18.18 39.51 -3.45
CA GLU A 28 -17.51 40.39 -2.47
C GLU A 28 -16.34 39.67 -1.81
N THR A 29 -15.21 40.37 -1.68
CA THR A 29 -14.03 39.87 -0.98
C THR A 29 -13.86 40.62 0.33
N TYR A 30 -13.89 39.90 1.44
CA TYR A 30 -13.57 40.44 2.76
C TYR A 30 -12.22 39.92 3.22
N CYS A 31 -11.50 40.74 3.98
CA CYS A 31 -10.23 40.40 4.59
C CYS A 31 -10.32 40.64 6.09
N ALA A 32 -9.72 39.75 6.88
CA ALA A 32 -9.55 39.91 8.31
C ALA A 32 -8.04 39.96 8.62
N ALA A 33 -7.67 40.68 9.67
CA ALA A 33 -6.32 40.64 10.22
C ALA A 33 -6.39 40.57 11.73
N VAL A 34 -5.45 39.84 12.29
CA VAL A 34 -5.20 39.74 13.73
C VAL A 34 -3.78 40.24 13.96
N SER A 35 -3.60 41.07 14.97
CA SER A 35 -2.29 41.61 15.35
C SER A 35 -2.11 41.55 16.86
N ALA A 36 -0.87 41.40 17.30
CA ALA A 36 -0.48 41.50 18.69
C ALA A 36 0.72 42.43 18.81
N SER A 37 0.77 43.20 19.88
CA SER A 37 1.88 44.12 20.19
C SER A 37 2.49 43.69 21.52
N ALA A 38 3.82 43.61 21.55
CA ALA A 38 4.58 43.28 22.75
C ALA A 38 5.79 44.19 22.86
N TRP A 39 6.15 44.54 24.09
CA TRP A 39 7.40 45.25 24.39
C TRP A 39 8.51 44.24 24.67
N VAL A 40 9.69 44.44 24.09
CA VAL A 40 10.85 43.57 24.28
C VAL A 40 12.02 44.43 24.75
N GLU A 41 12.47 44.20 25.98
CA GLU A 41 13.63 44.88 26.54
C GLU A 41 14.92 44.56 25.77
N PRO A 42 15.97 45.40 25.82
CA PRO A 42 17.29 45.05 25.28
C PRO A 42 17.77 43.69 25.81
N HIS A 43 18.16 42.79 24.90
CA HIS A 43 18.51 41.38 25.20
C HIS A 43 17.37 40.50 25.76
N GLY A 44 16.13 40.99 25.77
CA GLY A 44 14.95 40.22 26.15
C GLY A 44 14.42 39.33 25.02
N LYS A 45 13.52 38.40 25.37
CA LYS A 45 12.75 37.58 24.43
C LYS A 45 11.27 37.62 24.80
N CYS A 46 10.41 37.81 23.80
CA CYS A 46 8.96 37.63 23.94
C CYS A 46 8.48 36.64 22.88
N THR A 47 7.56 35.76 23.24
CA THR A 47 6.92 34.81 22.32
C THR A 47 5.45 35.15 22.19
N VAL A 48 4.99 35.33 20.96
CA VAL A 48 3.57 35.50 20.63
C VAL A 48 3.18 34.37 19.67
N ALA A 49 2.12 33.63 20.01
CA ALA A 49 1.62 32.53 19.20
C ALA A 49 0.35 32.95 18.44
N PHE A 50 0.30 32.60 17.16
CA PHE A 50 -0.88 32.71 16.31
C PHE A 50 -1.24 31.31 15.80
N ALA A 51 -2.52 31.10 15.53
CA ALA A 51 -3.01 29.88 14.90
C ALA A 51 -4.04 30.23 13.83
N VAL A 52 -4.08 29.41 12.79
CA VAL A 52 -5.10 29.46 11.74
C VAL A 52 -5.80 28.12 11.71
N SER A 53 -7.13 28.14 11.62
CA SER A 53 -7.95 26.95 11.48
C SER A 53 -9.00 27.19 10.40
N TRP A 54 -9.52 26.11 9.84
CA TRP A 54 -10.67 26.14 8.94
C TRP A 54 -11.60 24.99 9.28
N SER A 55 -12.91 25.22 9.19
CA SER A 55 -13.92 24.16 9.27
C SER A 55 -14.55 23.98 7.89
N SER A 56 -14.19 22.87 7.24
CA SER A 56 -14.78 22.42 5.98
C SER A 56 -15.24 20.97 6.18
N PRO A 57 -16.37 20.75 6.88
CA PRO A 57 -16.72 19.45 7.44
C PRO A 57 -17.06 18.41 6.38
N GLN A 58 -17.52 18.84 5.19
CA GLN A 58 -17.95 17.97 4.12
C GLN A 58 -16.88 17.88 3.02
N VAL A 59 -16.67 16.68 2.49
CA VAL A 59 -16.01 16.43 1.21
C VAL A 59 -17.06 15.94 0.22
N ARG A 60 -17.05 16.49 -1.00
CA ARG A 60 -18.00 16.13 -2.06
C ARG A 60 -17.24 15.63 -3.28
N PHE A 61 -17.51 14.40 -3.69
CA PHE A 61 -16.98 13.83 -4.92
C PHE A 61 -17.88 14.15 -6.11
N MET A 62 -17.33 14.10 -7.32
CA MET A 62 -18.00 14.62 -8.52
C MET A 62 -19.30 13.91 -8.89
N LYS A 63 -19.48 12.63 -8.51
CA LYS A 63 -20.73 11.90 -8.72
C LYS A 63 -21.78 12.11 -7.62
N GLY A 64 -21.57 13.08 -6.74
CA GLY A 64 -22.58 13.56 -5.79
C GLY A 64 -22.50 12.93 -4.39
N MET A 65 -21.68 11.89 -4.20
CA MET A 65 -21.44 11.33 -2.88
C MET A 65 -20.67 12.33 -2.02
N SER A 66 -21.20 12.56 -0.82
CA SER A 66 -20.65 13.52 0.12
C SER A 66 -20.47 12.86 1.47
N TYR A 67 -19.33 13.10 2.11
CA TYR A 67 -18.93 12.47 3.36
C TYR A 67 -18.43 13.52 4.34
N TYR A 68 -18.52 13.22 5.62
CA TYR A 68 -17.90 14.06 6.65
C TYR A 68 -16.43 13.71 6.82
N ARG A 69 -15.57 14.73 6.89
CA ARG A 69 -14.15 14.58 7.18
C ARG A 69 -13.96 14.08 8.60
N ARG A 70 -12.97 13.22 8.82
CA ARG A 70 -12.76 12.52 10.09
C ARG A 70 -12.69 13.44 11.32
N TYR A 71 -12.16 14.67 11.18
CA TYR A 71 -12.08 15.61 12.29
C TYR A 71 -13.44 15.98 12.89
N THR A 72 -14.54 15.86 12.14
CA THR A 72 -15.89 16.21 12.61
C THR A 72 -16.37 15.29 13.72
N ARG A 73 -15.78 14.09 13.87
CA ARG A 73 -16.06 13.21 15.01
C ARG A 73 -15.65 13.83 16.35
N PHE A 74 -14.67 14.74 16.34
CA PHE A 74 -14.14 15.38 17.55
C PHE A 74 -14.72 16.78 17.78
N TYR A 75 -15.02 17.53 16.71
CA TYR A 75 -15.44 18.94 16.78
C TYR A 75 -16.86 19.20 16.23
N GLY A 76 -17.56 18.15 15.80
CA GLY A 76 -18.86 18.26 15.16
C GLY A 76 -18.79 18.80 13.72
N ILE A 77 -19.97 19.04 13.15
CA ILE A 77 -20.16 19.48 11.75
C ILE A 77 -20.49 20.97 11.61
N SER A 78 -20.38 21.73 12.71
CA SER A 78 -20.71 23.16 12.68
C SER A 78 -19.69 23.95 11.85
N GLU A 79 -20.17 24.91 11.05
CA GLU A 79 -19.31 25.91 10.42
C GLU A 79 -18.51 26.73 11.45
N ARG A 80 -19.00 26.80 12.71
CA ARG A 80 -18.31 27.46 13.82
C ARG A 80 -17.25 26.61 14.52
N ALA A 81 -17.09 25.33 14.16
CA ALA A 81 -16.08 24.45 14.76
C ALA A 81 -14.64 24.98 14.57
N ALA A 82 -14.41 25.89 13.61
CA ALA A 82 -13.12 26.56 13.45
C ALA A 82 -12.67 27.32 14.72
N VAL A 83 -13.62 27.87 15.49
CA VAL A 83 -13.33 28.57 16.76
C VAL A 83 -12.79 27.59 17.80
N ASP A 84 -13.42 26.42 17.92
CA ASP A 84 -12.97 25.38 18.85
C ASP A 84 -11.63 24.78 18.42
N LEU A 85 -11.44 24.57 17.11
CA LEU A 85 -10.17 24.10 16.54
C LEU A 85 -9.01 25.07 16.82
N VAL A 86 -9.19 26.37 16.60
CA VAL A 86 -8.12 27.36 16.83
C VAL A 86 -7.84 27.52 18.32
N HIS A 87 -8.87 27.48 19.17
CA HIS A 87 -8.72 27.52 20.62
C HIS A 87 -7.96 26.28 21.13
N HIS A 88 -8.32 25.09 20.68
CA HIS A 88 -7.60 23.85 21.02
C HIS A 88 -6.13 23.97 20.58
N SER A 89 -5.87 24.43 19.35
CA SER A 89 -4.51 24.61 18.83
C SER A 89 -3.67 25.55 19.70
N LEU A 90 -4.19 26.74 20.03
CA LEU A 90 -3.47 27.72 20.86
C LEU A 90 -3.23 27.24 22.30
N THR A 91 -4.10 26.37 22.82
CA THR A 91 -3.98 25.85 24.19
C THR A 91 -3.11 24.60 24.29
N ASN A 92 -2.82 23.93 23.16
CA ASN A 92 -2.11 22.65 23.14
C ASN A 92 -0.86 22.61 22.24
N TYR A 93 -0.53 23.67 21.48
CA TYR A 93 0.59 23.63 20.52
C TYR A 93 1.92 23.19 21.14
N LYS A 94 2.21 23.55 22.39
CA LYS A 94 3.45 23.12 23.08
C LYS A 94 3.51 21.61 23.30
N LEU A 95 2.38 21.01 23.67
CA LEU A 95 2.29 19.55 23.78
C LEU A 95 2.47 18.91 22.40
N TRP A 96 1.96 19.53 21.34
CA TRP A 96 2.15 19.04 19.98
C TRP A 96 3.61 19.16 19.53
N GLU A 97 4.30 20.27 19.85
CA GLU A 97 5.74 20.43 19.62
C GLU A 97 6.53 19.33 20.34
N GLU A 98 6.25 19.09 21.62
CA GLU A 98 6.89 18.03 22.42
C GLU A 98 6.67 16.63 21.82
N GLU A 99 5.43 16.30 21.43
CA GLU A 99 5.15 15.00 20.81
C GLU A 99 5.76 14.87 19.41
N ILE A 100 5.84 15.96 18.62
CA ILE A 100 6.53 15.99 17.33
C ILE A 100 8.03 15.71 17.52
N GLU A 101 8.68 16.46 18.42
CA GLU A 101 10.10 16.25 18.73
C GLU A 101 10.35 14.82 19.22
N LYS A 102 9.49 14.31 20.10
CA LYS A 102 9.63 12.96 20.67
C LYS A 102 9.65 11.85 19.62
N TRP A 103 8.83 11.91 18.58
CA TRP A 103 8.84 10.85 17.54
C TRP A 103 9.96 11.05 16.51
N GLN A 104 10.42 12.29 16.29
CA GLN A 104 11.52 12.57 15.35
C GLN A 104 12.91 12.32 15.97
N ASN A 105 13.08 12.66 17.24
CA ASN A 105 14.35 12.64 17.97
C ASN A 105 15.12 11.30 17.90
N PRO A 106 14.49 10.11 17.95
CA PRO A 106 15.22 8.86 17.81
C PRO A 106 15.99 8.74 16.50
N ILE A 107 15.50 9.33 15.42
CA ILE A 107 16.15 9.33 14.10
C ILE A 107 17.08 10.55 13.97
N LEU A 108 16.63 11.74 14.38
CA LEU A 108 17.42 12.98 14.29
C LEU A 108 18.73 12.90 15.09
N ASN A 109 18.69 12.26 16.25
CA ASN A 109 19.85 12.12 17.14
C ASN A 109 20.71 10.87 16.82
N ASP A 110 20.40 10.11 15.78
CA ASP A 110 21.26 9.01 15.35
C ASP A 110 22.42 9.55 14.50
N ASP A 111 23.61 9.64 15.11
CA ASP A 111 24.83 10.13 14.46
C ASP A 111 25.35 9.21 13.35
N LYS A 112 24.82 7.99 13.21
CA LYS A 112 25.17 7.09 12.12
C LYS A 112 24.46 7.45 10.81
N LEU A 113 23.34 8.15 10.90
CA LEU A 113 22.55 8.51 9.73
C LEU A 113 23.08 9.82 9.12
N PRO A 114 23.26 9.87 7.79
CA PRO A 114 23.65 11.12 7.12
C PRO A 114 22.61 12.24 7.32
N GLU A 115 23.08 13.48 7.43
CA GLU A 115 22.18 14.65 7.62
C GLU A 115 21.21 14.85 6.45
N TRP A 116 21.66 14.62 5.20
CA TRP A 116 20.79 14.68 4.03
C TRP A 116 19.66 13.66 4.11
N TYR A 117 19.92 12.48 4.70
CA TYR A 117 18.95 11.40 4.82
C TYR A 117 17.86 11.76 5.82
N LYS A 118 18.26 12.23 7.02
CA LYS A 118 17.33 12.74 8.04
C LYS A 118 16.43 13.84 7.46
N PHE A 119 17.04 14.80 6.77
CA PHE A 119 16.34 15.90 6.12
C PHE A 119 15.30 15.39 5.10
N THR A 120 15.70 14.48 4.21
CA THR A 120 14.83 14.01 3.12
C THR A 120 13.72 13.10 3.66
N LEU A 121 14.04 12.19 4.59
CA LEU A 121 13.10 11.24 5.19
C LEU A 121 11.87 11.93 5.81
N PHE A 122 12.11 13.00 6.58
CA PHE A 122 11.01 13.75 7.19
C PHE A 122 10.30 14.67 6.20
N ASN A 123 11.03 15.30 5.27
CA ASN A 123 10.41 16.23 4.34
C ASN A 123 9.56 15.52 3.26
N GLU A 124 9.88 14.29 2.83
CA GLU A 124 9.04 13.52 1.90
C GLU A 124 7.65 13.19 2.49
N LEU A 125 7.49 13.20 3.83
CA LEU A 125 6.19 13.02 4.47
C LEU A 125 5.19 14.15 4.17
N TYR A 126 5.63 15.27 3.59
CA TYR A 126 4.73 16.33 3.14
C TYR A 126 3.60 15.79 2.27
N PHE A 127 3.85 14.73 1.49
CA PHE A 127 2.88 14.13 0.60
C PHE A 127 1.66 13.56 1.33
N LEU A 128 1.79 13.07 2.57
CA LEU A 128 0.64 12.57 3.34
C LEU A 128 -0.41 13.66 3.62
N VAL A 129 -0.04 14.93 3.51
CA VAL A 129 -0.93 16.08 3.66
C VAL A 129 -1.21 16.75 2.31
N ALA A 130 -0.18 16.96 1.49
CA ALA A 130 -0.27 17.68 0.22
C ALA A 130 -0.78 16.82 -0.96
N GLY A 131 -0.70 15.49 -0.86
CA GLY A 131 -1.09 14.52 -1.88
C GLY A 131 -2.60 14.34 -2.05
N GLY A 132 -3.40 15.38 -1.82
CA GLY A 132 -4.85 15.35 -1.98
C GLY A 132 -5.60 14.53 -0.93
N THR A 133 -5.01 14.30 0.25
CA THR A 133 -5.57 13.40 1.28
C THR A 133 -7.02 13.71 1.66
N VAL A 134 -7.84 12.67 1.65
CA VAL A 134 -9.23 12.65 2.13
C VAL A 134 -9.37 11.58 3.19
N TRP A 135 -9.65 12.01 4.42
CA TRP A 135 -9.91 11.12 5.55
C TRP A 135 -11.34 11.35 6.04
N ILE A 136 -12.19 10.32 5.97
CA ILE A 136 -13.61 10.40 6.29
C ILE A 136 -13.99 9.46 7.43
N ASP A 137 -15.06 9.81 8.14
CA ASP A 137 -15.69 8.91 9.12
C ASP A 137 -16.45 7.79 8.40
N SER A 138 -16.39 6.56 8.91
CA SER A 138 -16.71 5.34 8.15
C SER A 138 -18.20 5.04 7.94
N GLY A 139 -19.13 5.85 8.47
CA GLY A 139 -20.54 5.50 8.52
C GLY A 139 -21.52 6.66 8.28
N ILE A 140 -21.97 6.79 7.02
CA ILE A 140 -23.14 7.53 6.51
C ILE A 140 -22.75 8.69 5.56
N PRO A 141 -23.18 8.66 4.28
CA PRO A 141 -23.15 9.84 3.41
C PRO A 141 -23.87 11.01 4.09
N SER A 142 -23.31 12.22 4.01
CA SER A 142 -23.96 13.40 4.58
C SER A 142 -25.40 13.56 4.04
N SER A 143 -26.34 14.00 4.87
CA SER A 143 -27.79 14.03 4.63
C SER A 143 -28.27 14.72 3.34
N ASP A 144 -27.39 15.48 2.67
CA ASP A 144 -27.70 16.19 1.42
C ASP A 144 -27.54 15.31 0.16
N SER A 145 -27.15 14.03 0.28
CA SER A 145 -26.84 13.15 -0.84
C SER A 145 -28.07 12.54 -1.56
N VAL A 146 -29.30 12.85 -1.15
CA VAL A 146 -30.54 12.32 -1.77
C VAL A 146 -31.33 13.43 -2.47
N SER A 147 -30.79 13.98 -3.55
CA SER A 147 -31.63 14.71 -4.51
C SER A 147 -31.11 14.62 -5.95
N THR A 148 -31.25 13.46 -6.61
CA THR A 148 -31.45 13.43 -8.08
C THR A 148 -32.00 12.09 -8.61
N ARG A 149 -33.28 12.14 -9.03
CA ARG A 149 -33.96 11.39 -10.11
C ARG A 149 -34.07 9.86 -10.02
N THR A 150 -35.03 9.38 -9.23
CA THR A 150 -35.77 8.14 -9.53
C THR A 150 -36.85 8.43 -10.58
N ARG A 151 -36.76 7.80 -11.76
CA ARG A 151 -37.89 7.71 -12.71
C ARG A 151 -38.99 6.84 -12.07
N PRO A 152 -40.28 7.19 -12.16
CA PRO A 152 -41.33 6.35 -11.57
C PRO A 152 -41.52 5.08 -12.40
N SER A 153 -41.31 3.93 -11.80
CA SER A 153 -41.78 2.64 -12.33
C SER A 153 -43.30 2.60 -12.23
N LYS A 154 -43.96 2.30 -13.35
CA LYS A 154 -45.42 2.19 -13.52
C LYS A 154 -46.08 1.35 -12.42
N GLU A 155 -47.15 1.88 -11.85
CA GLU A 155 -48.10 1.17 -10.99
C GLU A 155 -48.70 -0.05 -11.70
N LEU A 156 -48.53 -1.24 -11.13
CA LEU A 156 -49.36 -2.42 -11.40
C LEU A 156 -50.43 -2.48 -10.30
N LYS A 157 -51.66 -2.10 -10.66
CA LYS A 157 -52.85 -2.27 -9.82
C LYS A 157 -53.20 -3.76 -9.74
N VAL A 158 -53.22 -4.33 -8.55
CA VAL A 158 -53.91 -5.59 -8.27
C VAL A 158 -55.07 -5.32 -7.31
N THR A 159 -56.27 -5.52 -7.83
CA THR A 159 -57.56 -5.30 -7.19
C THR A 159 -57.81 -6.33 -6.08
N LYS A 160 -58.07 -5.88 -4.85
CA LYS A 160 -58.55 -6.71 -3.73
C LYS A 160 -60.03 -7.07 -3.93
N VAL A 161 -60.35 -8.37 -3.97
CA VAL A 161 -61.71 -8.88 -3.79
C VAL A 161 -61.88 -9.37 -2.34
N LYS A 162 -62.86 -8.80 -1.65
CA LYS A 162 -63.31 -9.23 -0.31
C LYS A 162 -64.37 -10.32 -0.45
N SER A 163 -64.32 -11.34 0.39
CA SER A 163 -65.50 -12.11 0.79
C SER A 163 -65.58 -12.17 2.31
N ASN A 164 -66.79 -12.08 2.82
CA ASN A 164 -67.16 -11.68 4.17
C ASN A 164 -67.80 -12.85 4.94
N LYS A 165 -67.50 -12.90 6.24
CA LYS A 165 -68.35 -13.31 7.38
C LYS A 165 -68.91 -14.74 7.43
N ASN A 166 -68.68 -15.41 8.56
CA ASN A 166 -69.63 -15.36 9.67
C ASN A 166 -68.93 -15.74 10.98
N GLY A 167 -69.15 -14.93 12.01
CA GLY A 167 -68.49 -15.09 13.31
C GLY A 167 -69.19 -16.11 14.19
N VAL A 168 -68.40 -16.77 15.05
CA VAL A 168 -68.70 -17.14 16.43
C VAL A 168 -67.36 -17.27 17.18
N GLN A 169 -67.28 -16.68 18.37
CA GLN A 169 -66.17 -16.80 19.34
C GLN A 169 -66.01 -18.23 19.86
N VAL A 170 -64.78 -18.71 20.03
CA VAL A 170 -64.36 -19.55 21.18
C VAL A 170 -62.87 -19.34 21.45
N GLU A 171 -62.52 -18.91 22.67
CA GLU A 171 -61.17 -18.95 23.25
C GLU A 171 -60.84 -20.37 23.75
N LYS A 172 -59.61 -20.85 23.50
CA LYS A 172 -58.70 -21.42 24.52
C LYS A 172 -57.36 -21.90 23.94
N THR A 173 -56.30 -21.21 24.37
CA THR A 173 -54.96 -21.67 24.78
C THR A 173 -54.47 -23.09 24.42
N ALA A 174 -53.36 -23.12 23.66
CA ALA A 174 -52.01 -23.56 24.08
C ALA A 174 -51.31 -24.64 23.20
N TYR A 175 -49.98 -24.47 23.16
CA TYR A 175 -48.89 -25.37 22.76
C TYR A 175 -48.63 -25.65 21.27
N ASN A 176 -47.51 -25.11 20.79
CA ASN A 176 -46.87 -25.40 19.52
C ASN A 176 -45.84 -26.52 19.68
N GLY A 177 -45.89 -27.50 18.76
CA GLY A 177 -44.84 -28.46 18.49
C GLY A 177 -44.70 -28.70 16.98
N TYR A 178 -43.46 -28.51 16.50
CA TYR A 178 -42.76 -29.08 15.34
C TYR A 178 -43.48 -29.36 14.01
N GLY A 179 -42.88 -28.84 12.93
CA GLY A 179 -43.12 -29.22 11.53
C GLY A 179 -42.41 -28.27 10.58
N GLU A 180 -41.29 -28.72 10.02
CA GLU A 180 -40.34 -28.02 9.16
C GLU A 180 -40.92 -27.45 7.84
N ASP A 181 -40.41 -26.29 7.41
CA ASP A 181 -39.87 -26.12 6.05
C ASP A 181 -39.05 -24.81 5.98
N ASN A 182 -37.73 -24.99 5.91
CA ASN A 182 -36.70 -23.95 5.94
C ASN A 182 -36.45 -23.36 4.55
N HIS A 183 -36.79 -22.08 4.36
CA HIS A 183 -36.12 -21.21 3.39
C HIS A 183 -35.52 -20.00 4.14
N PHE A 184 -34.29 -20.18 4.62
CA PHE A 184 -33.48 -19.11 5.19
C PHE A 184 -32.96 -18.18 4.08
N SER A 185 -33.44 -16.94 4.07
CA SER A 185 -32.70 -15.81 3.52
C SER A 185 -31.88 -15.21 4.66
N ASN A 186 -30.61 -15.61 4.76
CA ASN A 186 -29.63 -15.03 5.66
C ASN A 186 -28.59 -14.28 4.82
N SER A 187 -28.87 -13.02 4.53
CA SER A 187 -27.88 -12.05 4.07
C SER A 187 -27.85 -10.89 5.06
N ASP A 188 -27.60 -11.20 6.33
CA ASP A 188 -27.29 -10.21 7.36
C ASP A 188 -26.82 -10.97 8.61
N LYS A 189 -25.51 -11.27 8.66
CA LYS A 189 -24.69 -11.55 9.85
C LYS A 189 -23.32 -12.09 9.43
N PHE A 190 -22.51 -11.22 8.84
CA PHE A 190 -21.05 -11.28 8.90
C PHE A 190 -20.51 -9.86 8.94
N SER A 191 -21.03 -9.05 9.88
CA SER A 191 -20.27 -7.92 10.39
C SER A 191 -19.58 -8.42 11.65
N GLY A 192 -18.31 -8.79 11.52
CA GLY A 192 -17.43 -8.91 12.68
C GLY A 192 -17.59 -7.62 13.50
N SER A 193 -17.83 -7.78 14.79
CA SER A 193 -17.96 -6.68 15.74
C SER A 193 -16.62 -5.92 15.80
N ILE A 194 -16.44 -4.94 14.93
CA ILE A 194 -15.43 -3.90 15.11
C ILE A 194 -15.87 -3.15 16.37
N THR A 195 -15.13 -3.34 17.46
CA THR A 195 -15.27 -2.51 18.66
C THR A 195 -15.07 -1.05 18.25
N GLU A 196 -15.89 -0.12 18.76
CA GLU A 196 -15.83 1.31 18.42
C GLU A 196 -14.43 1.95 18.61
N SER A 197 -13.50 1.28 19.31
CA SER A 197 -12.12 1.70 19.54
C SER A 197 -11.14 1.47 18.37
N ASP A 198 -11.47 0.62 17.40
CA ASP A 198 -10.57 0.27 16.29
C ASP A 198 -10.95 0.86 14.93
N ASP A 199 -12.12 1.50 14.83
CA ASP A 199 -12.51 2.25 13.65
C ASP A 199 -11.67 3.51 13.51
N VAL A 200 -10.77 3.55 12.51
CA VAL A 200 -9.99 4.73 12.13
C VAL A 200 -10.59 5.49 10.94
N GLY A 201 -11.77 5.13 10.46
CA GLY A 201 -12.35 5.74 9.26
C GLY A 201 -11.74 5.23 7.95
N ARG A 202 -12.11 5.86 6.83
CA ARG A 202 -11.58 5.53 5.50
C ARG A 202 -10.65 6.64 5.02
N PHE A 203 -9.51 6.22 4.48
CA PHE A 203 -8.44 7.11 4.07
C PHE A 203 -8.20 6.96 2.58
N LEU A 204 -8.07 8.08 1.89
CA LEU A 204 -7.65 8.18 0.51
C LEU A 204 -6.54 9.21 0.39
N TYR A 205 -5.60 8.96 -0.52
CA TYR A 205 -4.71 9.98 -1.06
C TYR A 205 -4.57 9.77 -2.57
N LEU A 206 -4.09 10.77 -3.29
CA LEU A 206 -3.89 10.67 -4.72
C LEU A 206 -2.61 9.89 -5.01
N GLU A 207 -2.53 9.36 -6.22
CA GLU A 207 -1.27 8.92 -6.81
C GLU A 207 -0.31 10.10 -7.03
N GLY A 208 -0.84 11.18 -7.61
CA GLY A 208 -0.19 12.48 -7.69
C GLY A 208 -1.18 13.55 -8.14
N VAL A 209 -0.75 14.81 -8.21
CA VAL A 209 -1.65 15.91 -8.60
C VAL A 209 -2.00 15.92 -10.09
N GLU A 210 -1.18 15.28 -10.93
CA GLU A 210 -1.43 15.11 -12.37
C GLU A 210 -2.22 13.81 -12.65
N TYR A 211 -2.07 12.80 -11.78
CA TYR A 211 -2.71 11.48 -11.90
C TYR A 211 -3.73 11.33 -10.78
N ILE A 212 -4.94 11.82 -11.02
CA ILE A 212 -5.98 11.98 -9.99
C ILE A 212 -6.72 10.66 -9.77
N MET A 213 -6.03 9.69 -9.19
CA MET A 213 -6.55 8.36 -8.86
C MET A 213 -6.31 8.08 -7.38
N TRP A 214 -7.32 7.54 -6.70
CA TRP A 214 -7.26 7.34 -5.26
C TRP A 214 -6.56 6.03 -4.90
N CYS A 215 -5.51 6.13 -4.08
CA CYS A 215 -4.74 5.01 -3.56
C CYS A 215 -4.26 4.05 -4.67
N THR A 216 -3.72 4.58 -5.77
CA THR A 216 -3.19 3.73 -6.84
C THR A 216 -2.23 2.69 -6.28
N TYR A 217 -2.57 1.42 -6.48
CA TYR A 217 -2.17 0.35 -5.59
C TYR A 217 -0.80 -0.23 -5.93
N ASP A 218 -0.47 -0.27 -7.21
CA ASP A 218 0.86 -0.63 -7.68
C ASP A 218 1.91 0.42 -7.27
N VAL A 219 1.51 1.67 -7.02
CA VAL A 219 2.36 2.74 -6.49
C VAL A 219 2.35 2.77 -4.95
N HIS A 220 1.20 2.50 -4.33
CA HIS A 220 1.04 2.32 -2.88
C HIS A 220 1.98 1.25 -2.33
N PHE A 221 2.32 0.21 -3.11
CA PHE A 221 3.39 -0.75 -2.80
C PHE A 221 4.68 -0.09 -2.31
N TYR A 222 5.12 0.98 -2.96
CA TYR A 222 6.34 1.67 -2.54
C TYR A 222 6.08 2.64 -1.38
N ALA A 223 4.94 3.35 -1.39
CA ALA A 223 4.60 4.40 -0.45
C ALA A 223 4.13 3.90 0.94
N SER A 224 3.56 2.69 1.00
CA SER A 224 2.87 2.15 2.18
C SER A 224 3.78 1.93 3.39
N PHE A 225 5.11 1.88 3.20
CA PHE A 225 6.06 1.83 4.32
C PHE A 225 5.91 3.03 5.27
N ALA A 226 5.66 4.23 4.73
CA ALA A 226 5.45 5.42 5.56
C ALA A 226 4.16 5.31 6.39
N LEU A 227 3.07 4.83 5.79
CA LEU A 227 1.80 4.63 6.50
C LEU A 227 1.89 3.49 7.52
N LEU A 228 2.51 2.36 7.20
CA LEU A 228 2.68 1.26 8.13
C LEU A 228 3.53 1.66 9.34
N ALA A 229 4.63 2.39 9.11
CA ALA A 229 5.54 2.80 10.17
C ALA A 229 4.91 3.83 11.12
N LEU A 230 4.14 4.78 10.59
CA LEU A 230 3.65 5.94 11.35
C LEU A 230 2.17 5.83 11.76
N PHE A 231 1.35 5.22 10.91
CA PHE A 231 -0.10 5.15 11.04
C PHE A 231 -0.63 3.75 10.67
N PRO A 232 -0.18 2.67 11.34
CA PRO A 232 -0.47 1.30 10.92
C PRO A 232 -1.96 0.98 10.84
N LYS A 233 -2.81 1.56 11.71
CA LYS A 233 -4.26 1.36 11.62
C LYS A 233 -4.86 1.94 10.34
N ILE A 234 -4.34 3.06 9.83
CA ILE A 234 -4.75 3.64 8.55
C ILE A 234 -4.34 2.72 7.40
N GLU A 235 -3.10 2.21 7.42
CA GLU A 235 -2.62 1.24 6.43
C GLU A 235 -3.53 -0.01 6.38
N LEU A 236 -3.78 -0.64 7.54
CA LEU A 236 -4.68 -1.80 7.62
C LEU A 236 -6.10 -1.49 7.14
N SER A 237 -6.58 -0.26 7.32
CA SER A 237 -7.88 0.18 6.77
C SER A 237 -7.87 0.21 5.24
N ILE A 238 -6.82 0.76 4.62
CA ILE A 238 -6.64 0.75 3.15
C ILE A 238 -6.61 -0.68 2.63
N GLN A 239 -5.81 -1.55 3.25
CA GLN A 239 -5.71 -2.96 2.85
C GLN A 239 -7.05 -3.71 2.95
N ARG A 240 -7.87 -3.42 3.96
CA ARG A 240 -9.23 -3.98 4.07
C ARG A 240 -10.15 -3.50 2.94
N GLU A 241 -10.03 -2.25 2.50
CA GLU A 241 -10.82 -1.75 1.37
C GLU A 241 -10.41 -2.41 0.05
N PHE A 242 -9.10 -2.59 -0.19
CA PHE A 242 -8.61 -3.36 -1.34
C PHE A 242 -9.02 -4.84 -1.26
N ALA A 243 -8.95 -5.47 -0.08
CA ALA A 243 -9.42 -6.84 0.14
C ALA A 243 -10.89 -7.01 -0.29
N LYS A 244 -11.78 -6.12 0.18
CA LYS A 244 -13.18 -6.10 -0.26
C LYS A 244 -13.29 -5.97 -1.77
N ALA A 245 -12.52 -5.06 -2.37
CA ALA A 245 -12.52 -4.82 -3.80
C ALA A 245 -12.10 -6.04 -4.63
N VAL A 246 -11.17 -6.89 -4.15
CA VAL A 246 -10.77 -8.14 -4.82
C VAL A 246 -11.99 -9.04 -5.07
N LEU A 247 -12.87 -9.13 -4.08
CA LEU A 247 -14.03 -10.01 -4.11
C LEU A 247 -15.22 -9.42 -4.87
N CYS A 248 -15.15 -8.15 -5.26
CA CYS A 248 -16.16 -7.44 -6.03
C CYS A 248 -15.93 -7.52 -7.55
N GLU A 249 -17.03 -7.44 -8.29
CA GLU A 249 -17.07 -7.30 -9.74
C GLU A 249 -17.85 -6.04 -10.12
N ASP A 250 -17.38 -5.34 -11.15
CA ASP A 250 -18.12 -4.28 -11.83
C ASP A 250 -18.16 -4.57 -13.33
N GLY A 251 -19.32 -5.06 -13.78
CA GLY A 251 -19.56 -5.44 -15.17
C GLY A 251 -19.77 -4.26 -16.13
N ARG A 252 -19.75 -3.00 -15.66
CA ARG A 252 -19.82 -1.83 -16.55
C ARG A 252 -18.68 -1.89 -17.55
N LYS A 253 -18.99 -1.60 -18.82
CA LYS A 253 -18.00 -1.59 -19.89
C LYS A 253 -17.22 -0.28 -19.91
N VAL A 254 -15.90 -0.39 -20.04
CA VAL A 254 -14.98 0.74 -20.19
C VAL A 254 -14.15 0.56 -21.44
N ARG A 255 -13.81 1.67 -22.10
CA ARG A 255 -12.90 1.66 -23.24
C ARG A 255 -11.49 1.91 -22.74
N PHE A 256 -10.56 1.03 -23.11
CA PHE A 256 -9.14 1.21 -22.83
C PHE A 256 -8.50 2.09 -23.91
N LEU A 257 -7.67 3.04 -23.50
CA LEU A 257 -7.17 4.08 -24.40
C LEU A 257 -6.04 3.59 -25.30
N ALA A 258 -5.19 2.68 -24.81
CA ALA A 258 -4.00 2.24 -25.53
C ALA A 258 -4.32 1.43 -26.80
N ASP A 259 -5.28 0.51 -26.72
CA ASP A 259 -5.67 -0.37 -27.83
C ASP A 259 -7.07 -0.06 -28.40
N GLY A 260 -7.86 0.76 -27.71
CA GLY A 260 -9.22 1.13 -28.08
C GLY A 260 -10.28 0.05 -27.78
N ASN A 261 -9.90 -1.05 -27.13
CA ASN A 261 -10.77 -2.19 -26.82
C ASN A 261 -11.72 -1.88 -25.66
N TRP A 262 -12.74 -2.74 -25.50
CA TRP A 262 -13.73 -2.63 -24.44
C TRP A 262 -13.63 -3.82 -23.47
N GLY A 263 -13.39 -3.54 -22.20
CA GLY A 263 -13.34 -4.53 -21.12
C GLY A 263 -14.42 -4.31 -20.07
N ILE A 264 -14.49 -5.22 -19.10
CA ILE A 264 -15.23 -4.97 -17.86
C ILE A 264 -14.41 -4.03 -16.98
N ARG A 265 -15.06 -3.17 -16.21
CA ARG A 265 -14.39 -2.18 -15.37
C ARG A 265 -13.56 -2.83 -14.27
N LYS A 266 -14.11 -3.86 -13.61
CA LYS A 266 -13.43 -4.56 -12.51
C LYS A 266 -13.80 -6.04 -12.52
N ALA A 267 -12.81 -6.90 -12.75
CA ALA A 267 -12.96 -8.35 -12.66
C ALA A 267 -12.86 -8.83 -11.20
N ARG A 268 -13.68 -9.81 -10.81
CA ARG A 268 -13.51 -10.51 -9.52
C ARG A 268 -12.18 -11.27 -9.49
N GLY A 269 -11.47 -11.22 -8.38
CA GLY A 269 -10.15 -11.84 -8.20
C GLY A 269 -8.97 -10.95 -8.62
N ALA A 270 -9.17 -10.01 -9.54
CA ALA A 270 -8.19 -8.97 -9.83
C ALA A 270 -8.19 -7.90 -8.74
N ILE A 271 -7.03 -7.41 -8.34
CA ILE A 271 -6.92 -6.18 -7.53
C ILE A 271 -7.25 -4.98 -8.44
N PRO A 272 -8.09 -4.02 -8.02
CA PRO A 272 -8.23 -2.79 -8.79
C PRO A 272 -6.91 -2.00 -8.76
N HIS A 273 -6.58 -1.33 -9.86
CA HIS A 273 -5.45 -0.40 -9.94
C HIS A 273 -5.60 0.73 -8.92
N ASP A 274 -6.82 1.29 -8.79
CA ASP A 274 -7.11 2.39 -7.89
C ASP A 274 -8.53 2.27 -7.33
N LEU A 275 -8.80 2.93 -6.20
CA LEU A 275 -10.12 2.97 -5.56
C LEU A 275 -11.10 3.90 -6.28
N GLY A 276 -10.73 4.47 -7.43
CA GLY A 276 -11.56 5.34 -8.26
C GLY A 276 -11.04 6.77 -8.33
N MET A 277 -11.88 7.65 -8.88
CA MET A 277 -11.62 9.10 -8.98
C MET A 277 -12.86 9.91 -8.56
N HIS A 278 -14.02 9.61 -9.15
CA HIS A 278 -15.24 10.42 -9.01
C HIS A 278 -16.23 9.90 -7.96
N ASP A 279 -16.14 8.61 -7.65
CA ASP A 279 -16.97 7.92 -6.65
C ASP A 279 -16.11 6.80 -6.02
N PRO A 280 -15.14 7.17 -5.16
CA PRO A 280 -14.20 6.20 -4.62
C PRO A 280 -14.93 5.08 -3.88
N TRP A 281 -14.31 3.89 -3.81
CA TRP A 281 -14.87 2.65 -3.25
C TRP A 281 -16.02 2.02 -4.05
N HIS A 282 -16.69 2.76 -4.94
CA HIS A 282 -17.85 2.29 -5.70
C HIS A 282 -17.62 2.26 -7.22
N GLU A 283 -16.76 3.13 -7.74
CA GLU A 283 -16.30 3.15 -9.13
C GLU A 283 -14.78 3.08 -9.18
N MET A 284 -14.26 1.90 -8.84
CA MET A 284 -12.84 1.57 -8.90
C MET A 284 -12.33 1.52 -10.35
N ASN A 285 -11.00 1.47 -10.51
CA ASN A 285 -10.32 1.50 -11.80
C ASN A 285 -10.69 2.75 -12.60
N ALA A 286 -10.42 3.93 -12.04
CA ALA A 286 -10.48 5.16 -12.80
C ALA A 286 -9.43 5.18 -13.92
N TYR A 287 -8.27 4.56 -13.67
CA TYR A 287 -7.30 4.27 -14.72
C TYR A 287 -7.93 3.46 -15.85
N ASN A 288 -7.75 3.94 -17.08
CA ASN A 288 -8.31 3.31 -18.27
C ASN A 288 -7.39 3.35 -19.48
N ILE A 289 -6.07 3.54 -19.30
CA ILE A 289 -5.14 3.42 -20.42
C ILE A 289 -5.03 1.96 -20.87
N HIS A 290 -4.79 1.05 -19.93
CA HIS A 290 -4.72 -0.40 -20.13
C HIS A 290 -5.79 -1.15 -19.33
N ASP A 291 -6.06 -2.40 -19.72
CA ASP A 291 -6.86 -3.33 -18.91
C ASP A 291 -6.05 -3.85 -17.72
N THR A 292 -6.24 -3.22 -16.56
CA THR A 292 -5.50 -3.57 -15.34
C THR A 292 -5.91 -4.92 -14.75
N SER A 293 -7.02 -5.53 -15.19
CA SER A 293 -7.35 -6.90 -14.79
C SER A 293 -6.37 -7.93 -15.36
N THR A 294 -5.62 -7.55 -16.39
CA THR A 294 -4.58 -8.39 -16.99
C THR A 294 -3.18 -8.11 -16.46
N TRP A 295 -3.03 -7.16 -15.53
CA TRP A 295 -1.72 -6.79 -15.00
C TRP A 295 -1.14 -7.86 -14.08
N LYS A 296 0.17 -8.07 -14.19
CA LYS A 296 0.88 -9.18 -13.56
C LYS A 296 1.45 -8.85 -12.19
N ASP A 297 1.49 -7.57 -11.79
CA ASP A 297 2.10 -7.12 -10.54
C ASP A 297 1.07 -6.79 -9.42
N LEU A 298 -0.12 -6.29 -9.76
CA LEU A 298 -1.12 -5.85 -8.77
C LEU A 298 -1.51 -6.93 -7.75
N ASN A 299 -1.86 -8.13 -8.22
CA ASN A 299 -2.22 -9.25 -7.35
C ASN A 299 -1.06 -9.71 -6.45
N PRO A 300 0.15 -9.98 -6.98
CA PRO A 300 1.32 -10.24 -6.14
C PRO A 300 1.60 -9.13 -5.11
N LYS A 301 1.56 -7.85 -5.52
CA LYS A 301 1.76 -6.70 -4.63
C LYS A 301 0.75 -6.65 -3.48
N PHE A 302 -0.51 -7.03 -3.73
CA PHE A 302 -1.52 -7.11 -2.67
C PHE A 302 -1.17 -8.15 -1.61
N VAL A 303 -0.83 -9.35 -2.05
CA VAL A 303 -0.45 -10.45 -1.13
C VAL A 303 0.77 -10.06 -0.30
N LEU A 304 1.75 -9.42 -0.93
CA LEU A 304 2.98 -8.97 -0.28
C LEU A 304 2.74 -7.88 0.76
N GLN A 305 1.95 -6.85 0.44
CA GLN A 305 1.61 -5.79 1.38
C GLN A 305 0.80 -6.34 2.56
N VAL A 306 -0.24 -7.13 2.29
CA VAL A 306 -1.06 -7.75 3.34
C VAL A 306 -0.21 -8.58 4.31
N TYR A 307 0.70 -9.41 3.80
CA TYR A 307 1.55 -10.21 4.67
C TYR A 307 2.52 -9.35 5.47
N ARG A 308 3.20 -8.39 4.84
CA ARG A 308 4.11 -7.45 5.52
C ARG A 308 3.40 -6.75 6.68
N ASP A 309 2.19 -6.26 6.43
CA ASP A 309 1.43 -5.48 7.40
C ASP A 309 0.93 -6.36 8.55
N PHE A 310 0.51 -7.59 8.25
CA PHE A 310 0.21 -8.60 9.27
C PHE A 310 1.43 -8.93 10.12
N ALA A 311 2.58 -9.23 9.49
CA ALA A 311 3.81 -9.57 10.19
C ALA A 311 4.29 -8.41 11.09
N ALA A 312 4.15 -7.17 10.61
CA ALA A 312 4.50 -5.96 11.35
C ALA A 312 3.61 -5.71 12.57
N THR A 313 2.31 -5.90 12.42
CA THR A 313 1.33 -5.52 13.45
C THR A 313 0.96 -6.66 14.38
N GLY A 314 1.14 -7.91 13.95
CA GLY A 314 0.61 -9.09 14.64
C GLY A 314 -0.92 -9.15 14.68
N ASP A 315 -1.62 -8.36 13.85
CA ASP A 315 -3.09 -8.29 13.86
C ASP A 315 -3.71 -9.50 13.16
N PHE A 316 -4.01 -10.53 13.96
CA PHE A 316 -4.70 -11.74 13.48
C PHE A 316 -6.14 -11.49 13.03
N SER A 317 -6.81 -10.45 13.53
CA SER A 317 -8.15 -10.10 13.04
C SER A 317 -8.04 -9.59 11.61
N PHE A 318 -7.11 -8.66 11.36
CA PHE A 318 -6.81 -8.21 10.01
C PHE A 318 -6.47 -9.37 9.08
N ALA A 319 -5.55 -10.26 9.49
CA ALA A 319 -5.16 -11.41 8.67
C ALA A 319 -6.36 -12.30 8.31
N THR A 320 -7.25 -12.56 9.28
CA THR A 320 -8.46 -13.37 9.07
C THR A 320 -9.44 -12.67 8.14
N ASP A 321 -9.65 -11.36 8.31
CA ASP A 321 -10.59 -10.56 7.50
C ASP A 321 -10.21 -10.58 6.01
N VAL A 322 -8.91 -10.47 5.71
CA VAL A 322 -8.42 -10.32 4.33
C VAL A 322 -8.06 -11.66 3.67
N TRP A 323 -7.94 -12.75 4.43
CA TRP A 323 -7.50 -14.05 3.94
C TRP A 323 -8.25 -14.57 2.69
N PRO A 324 -9.60 -14.51 2.63
CA PRO A 324 -10.32 -14.95 1.42
C PRO A 324 -9.92 -14.18 0.15
N SER A 325 -9.55 -12.91 0.31
CA SER A 325 -9.11 -12.03 -0.78
C SER A 325 -7.69 -12.37 -1.22
N VAL A 326 -6.81 -12.74 -0.28
CA VAL A 326 -5.46 -13.25 -0.57
C VAL A 326 -5.54 -14.54 -1.40
N CYS A 327 -6.39 -15.49 -1.00
CA CYS A 327 -6.61 -16.72 -1.76
C CYS A 327 -7.14 -16.41 -3.18
N ALA A 328 -8.17 -15.56 -3.29
CA ALA A 328 -8.73 -15.18 -4.58
C ALA A 328 -7.69 -14.48 -5.48
N ALA A 329 -6.82 -13.64 -4.92
CA ALA A 329 -5.78 -12.95 -5.66
C ALA A 329 -4.71 -13.92 -6.20
N ILE A 330 -4.26 -14.88 -5.39
CA ILE A 330 -3.31 -15.92 -5.83
C ILE A 330 -3.94 -16.81 -6.92
N GLU A 331 -5.19 -17.25 -6.73
CA GLU A 331 -5.86 -18.13 -7.69
C GLU A 331 -6.17 -17.42 -9.02
N TYR A 332 -6.45 -16.12 -8.97
CA TYR A 332 -6.64 -15.32 -10.18
C TYR A 332 -5.38 -15.29 -11.05
N MET A 333 -4.18 -15.35 -10.46
CA MET A 333 -2.92 -15.33 -11.21
C MET A 333 -2.67 -16.62 -12.01
N ASP A 334 -3.33 -17.73 -11.69
CA ASP A 334 -3.14 -19.01 -12.38
C ASP A 334 -3.49 -18.94 -13.87
N GLN A 335 -4.32 -17.97 -14.30
CA GLN A 335 -4.65 -17.78 -15.70
C GLN A 335 -3.49 -17.25 -16.56
N PHE A 336 -2.46 -16.70 -15.90
CA PHE A 336 -1.28 -16.10 -16.54
C PHE A 336 -0.09 -17.04 -16.56
N ASP A 337 -0.21 -18.28 -16.09
CA ASP A 337 0.73 -19.38 -16.34
C ASP A 337 0.22 -20.14 -17.56
N ARG A 338 0.83 -19.90 -18.73
CA ARG A 338 0.36 -20.40 -20.03
C ARG A 338 0.93 -21.76 -20.37
N ASP A 339 2.10 -22.10 -19.85
CA ASP A 339 2.81 -23.35 -20.12
C ASP A 339 2.72 -24.38 -18.98
N ASN A 340 2.04 -24.05 -17.88
CA ASN A 340 1.83 -24.86 -16.66
C ASN A 340 3.12 -25.15 -15.89
N ASP A 341 4.11 -24.27 -15.98
CA ASP A 341 5.38 -24.39 -15.24
C ASP A 341 5.34 -23.73 -13.84
N CYS A 342 4.17 -23.20 -13.45
CA CYS A 342 3.86 -22.46 -12.22
C CYS A 342 4.39 -21.02 -12.19
N LEU A 343 5.00 -20.52 -13.25
CA LEU A 343 5.49 -19.14 -13.36
C LEU A 343 4.62 -18.34 -14.34
N ILE A 344 4.26 -17.12 -13.94
CA ILE A 344 3.43 -16.25 -14.76
C ILE A 344 4.23 -15.61 -15.90
N GLU A 345 3.58 -15.39 -17.04
CA GLU A 345 4.17 -14.69 -18.20
C GLU A 345 3.48 -13.37 -18.51
N ASN A 346 4.27 -12.34 -18.80
CA ASN A 346 3.83 -11.07 -19.38
C ASN A 346 3.51 -11.23 -20.87
N ASP A 347 2.47 -10.51 -21.34
CA ASP A 347 1.82 -10.77 -22.63
C ASP A 347 2.40 -9.97 -23.82
N GLY A 348 3.57 -9.33 -23.68
CA GLY A 348 4.17 -8.53 -24.77
C GLY A 348 3.57 -7.14 -24.94
N PHE A 349 2.96 -6.60 -23.88
CA PHE A 349 2.56 -5.20 -23.74
C PHE A 349 2.80 -4.74 -22.29
N PRO A 350 2.67 -3.43 -21.98
CA PRO A 350 2.79 -2.96 -20.60
C PRO A 350 1.62 -3.43 -19.72
N ASP A 351 1.84 -4.52 -18.99
CA ASP A 351 0.87 -5.16 -18.11
C ASP A 351 1.32 -5.14 -16.63
N GLN A 352 1.90 -4.02 -16.21
CA GLN A 352 2.41 -3.76 -14.85
C GLN A 352 2.69 -2.25 -14.65
N THR A 353 3.12 -1.82 -13.46
CA THR A 353 3.34 -0.40 -13.06
C THR A 353 4.18 0.45 -14.03
N TYR A 354 5.17 -0.12 -14.72
CA TYR A 354 5.87 0.48 -15.86
C TYR A 354 4.96 0.37 -17.10
N ASP A 355 3.85 1.11 -17.07
CA ASP A 355 2.70 1.05 -17.98
C ASP A 355 2.99 1.49 -19.43
N THR A 356 4.24 1.81 -19.77
CA THR A 356 4.70 2.03 -21.14
C THR A 356 5.93 1.18 -21.50
N TRP A 357 6.47 0.40 -20.57
CA TRP A 357 7.62 -0.47 -20.79
C TRP A 357 7.17 -1.91 -21.04
N THR A 358 7.26 -2.34 -22.30
CA THR A 358 6.83 -3.67 -22.71
C THR A 358 7.71 -4.77 -22.11
N VAL A 359 7.07 -5.87 -21.73
CA VAL A 359 7.69 -7.06 -21.16
C VAL A 359 7.18 -8.30 -21.92
N HIS A 360 8.06 -9.26 -22.25
CA HIS A 360 7.68 -10.48 -22.95
C HIS A 360 8.04 -11.75 -22.16
N GLY A 361 7.05 -12.62 -21.94
CA GLY A 361 7.29 -13.89 -21.27
C GLY A 361 7.57 -13.69 -19.78
N VAL A 362 8.48 -14.47 -19.22
CA VAL A 362 8.85 -14.37 -17.81
C VAL A 362 9.70 -13.12 -17.61
N SER A 363 9.40 -12.31 -16.60
CA SER A 363 10.17 -11.11 -16.27
C SER A 363 10.77 -11.14 -14.88
N ALA A 364 11.90 -10.45 -14.71
CA ALA A 364 12.55 -10.40 -13.40
C ALA A 364 11.65 -9.75 -12.35
N TYR A 365 10.99 -8.66 -12.72
CA TYR A 365 10.10 -7.91 -11.84
C TYR A 365 8.81 -8.67 -11.49
N CYS A 366 7.94 -8.99 -12.46
CA CYS A 366 6.67 -9.66 -12.16
C CYS A 366 6.87 -11.10 -11.68
N GLY A 367 7.83 -11.83 -12.26
CA GLY A 367 8.17 -13.18 -11.81
C GLY A 367 8.71 -13.18 -10.38
N GLY A 368 9.60 -12.22 -10.03
CA GLY A 368 10.13 -12.10 -8.68
C GLY A 368 9.04 -11.77 -7.65
N LEU A 369 8.12 -10.86 -7.99
CA LEU A 369 6.94 -10.55 -7.18
C LEU A 369 6.03 -11.78 -7.01
N TRP A 370 5.85 -12.59 -8.04
CA TRP A 370 5.04 -13.81 -7.98
C TRP A 370 5.64 -14.86 -7.04
N LEU A 371 6.95 -15.12 -7.13
CA LEU A 371 7.64 -16.02 -6.19
C LEU A 371 7.47 -15.53 -4.74
N ALA A 372 7.66 -14.24 -4.53
CA ALA A 372 7.48 -13.59 -3.23
C ALA A 372 6.04 -13.77 -2.71
N ALA A 373 5.03 -13.54 -3.55
CA ALA A 373 3.63 -13.65 -3.19
C ALA A 373 3.24 -15.09 -2.84
N LEU A 374 3.72 -16.09 -3.58
CA LEU A 374 3.52 -17.50 -3.25
C LEU A 374 4.12 -17.85 -1.88
N GLN A 375 5.32 -17.35 -1.58
CA GLN A 375 5.96 -17.58 -0.29
C GLN A 375 5.21 -16.89 0.87
N ALA A 376 4.81 -15.63 0.68
CA ALA A 376 4.07 -14.87 1.67
C ALA A 376 2.68 -15.45 1.93
N ALA A 377 1.96 -15.85 0.88
CA ALA A 377 0.68 -16.55 1.00
C ALA A 377 0.84 -17.89 1.73
N ALA A 378 1.89 -18.66 1.43
CA ALA A 378 2.16 -19.90 2.15
C ALA A 378 2.43 -19.67 3.64
N ALA A 379 3.19 -18.63 4.00
CA ALA A 379 3.45 -18.28 5.38
C ALA A 379 2.19 -17.81 6.10
N MET A 380 1.41 -16.93 5.48
CA MET A 380 0.14 -16.44 6.03
C MET A 380 -0.88 -17.56 6.24
N ALA A 381 -0.98 -18.49 5.28
CA ALA A 381 -1.85 -19.65 5.35
C ALA A 381 -1.58 -20.51 6.60
N MET A 382 -0.30 -20.67 6.97
CA MET A 382 0.07 -21.38 8.20
C MET A 382 -0.44 -20.66 9.46
N HIS A 383 -0.42 -19.32 9.47
CA HIS A 383 -0.88 -18.52 10.62
C HIS A 383 -2.40 -18.50 10.76
N VAL A 384 -3.14 -18.46 9.65
CA VAL A 384 -4.62 -18.45 9.65
C VAL A 384 -5.23 -19.87 9.68
N GLY A 385 -4.40 -20.92 9.62
CA GLY A 385 -4.82 -22.32 9.76
C GLY A 385 -5.25 -23.02 8.46
N ASP A 386 -4.97 -22.42 7.30
CA ASP A 386 -5.25 -23.00 5.97
C ASP A 386 -4.05 -23.80 5.43
N TYR A 387 -3.75 -24.92 6.10
CA TYR A 387 -2.57 -25.73 5.78
C TYR A 387 -2.60 -26.30 4.35
N ALA A 388 -3.79 -26.53 3.77
CA ALA A 388 -3.91 -27.04 2.41
C ALA A 388 -3.48 -25.98 1.39
N PHE A 389 -3.91 -24.73 1.56
CA PHE A 389 -3.47 -23.63 0.72
C PHE A 389 -1.97 -23.32 0.90
N ALA A 390 -1.45 -23.48 2.12
CA ALA A 390 -0.02 -23.37 2.38
C ALA A 390 0.79 -24.34 1.51
N GLU A 391 0.46 -25.63 1.52
CA GLU A 391 1.16 -26.64 0.72
C GLU A 391 0.99 -26.43 -0.79
N LYS A 392 -0.19 -25.98 -1.25
CA LYS A 392 -0.44 -25.58 -2.66
C LYS A 392 0.55 -24.49 -3.10
N CYS A 393 0.68 -23.42 -2.31
CA CYS A 393 1.57 -22.31 -2.63
C CYS A 393 3.05 -22.72 -2.59
N LYS A 394 3.45 -23.54 -1.59
CA LYS A 394 4.82 -24.09 -1.52
C LYS A 394 5.19 -24.92 -2.73
N GLY A 395 4.29 -25.79 -3.16
CA GLY A 395 4.51 -26.64 -4.35
C GLY A 395 4.71 -25.81 -5.62
N LYS A 396 3.92 -24.74 -5.80
CA LYS A 396 4.09 -23.79 -6.92
C LYS A 396 5.41 -23.03 -6.82
N LEU A 397 5.75 -22.52 -5.63
CA LEU A 397 6.97 -21.74 -5.40
C LEU A 397 8.23 -22.50 -5.82
N ILE A 398 8.36 -23.77 -5.43
CA ILE A 398 9.54 -24.58 -5.74
C ILE A 398 9.73 -24.73 -7.25
N LYS A 399 8.65 -25.01 -7.98
CA LYS A 399 8.68 -25.16 -9.44
C LYS A 399 8.97 -23.83 -10.12
N ALA A 400 8.18 -22.80 -9.80
CA ALA A 400 8.29 -21.47 -10.38
C ALA A 400 9.67 -20.84 -10.17
N LYS A 401 10.27 -21.02 -8.98
CA LYS A 401 11.61 -20.52 -8.68
C LYS A 401 12.69 -21.18 -9.55
N THR A 402 12.56 -22.48 -9.78
CA THR A 402 13.50 -23.22 -10.65
C THR A 402 13.44 -22.66 -12.07
N VAL A 403 12.24 -22.52 -12.62
CA VAL A 403 12.00 -21.93 -13.94
C VAL A 403 12.52 -20.49 -14.03
N TYR A 404 12.24 -19.67 -13.03
CA TYR A 404 12.66 -18.26 -12.99
C TYR A 404 14.17 -18.14 -13.07
N GLU A 405 14.91 -18.91 -12.25
CA GLU A 405 16.36 -18.90 -12.28
C GLU A 405 16.90 -19.44 -13.61
N GLU A 406 16.34 -20.51 -14.17
CA GLU A 406 16.75 -21.07 -15.47
C GLU A 406 16.53 -20.10 -16.64
N LYS A 407 15.39 -19.39 -16.67
CA LYS A 407 15.03 -18.47 -17.76
C LYS A 407 15.78 -17.13 -17.67
N LEU A 408 16.06 -16.62 -16.45
CA LEU A 408 16.51 -15.23 -16.28
C LEU A 408 17.93 -15.05 -15.74
N TRP A 409 18.45 -15.96 -14.92
CA TRP A 409 19.77 -15.77 -14.31
C TRP A 409 20.88 -15.90 -15.36
N ASN A 410 21.59 -14.80 -15.62
CA ASN A 410 22.64 -14.77 -16.65
C ASN A 410 24.06 -15.00 -16.11
N GLY A 411 24.19 -15.35 -14.83
CA GLY A 411 25.47 -15.50 -14.14
C GLY A 411 25.93 -14.26 -13.37
N SER A 412 25.27 -13.11 -13.51
CA SER A 412 25.61 -11.89 -12.78
C SER A 412 24.40 -11.11 -12.25
N TYR A 413 23.30 -11.09 -12.99
CA TYR A 413 22.02 -10.48 -12.61
C TYR A 413 20.88 -11.22 -13.32
N PHE A 414 19.63 -10.84 -13.06
CA PHE A 414 18.47 -11.38 -13.77
C PHE A 414 18.18 -10.53 -15.01
N ASN A 415 18.08 -11.17 -16.18
CA ASN A 415 17.65 -10.50 -17.40
C ASN A 415 16.27 -9.85 -17.19
N TYR A 416 16.04 -8.70 -17.81
CA TYR A 416 14.77 -7.97 -17.73
C TYR A 416 13.57 -8.88 -18.02
N ASP A 417 13.64 -9.63 -19.12
CA ASP A 417 12.67 -10.65 -19.47
C ASP A 417 13.29 -11.84 -20.22
N SER A 418 12.51 -12.91 -20.39
CA SER A 418 12.89 -14.12 -21.14
C SER A 418 12.66 -13.96 -22.66
N GLY A 419 12.38 -12.75 -23.12
CA GLY A 419 12.15 -12.43 -24.52
C GLY A 419 13.44 -12.46 -25.35
N SER A 420 13.32 -11.96 -26.58
CA SER A 420 14.43 -11.83 -27.52
C SER A 420 14.60 -10.40 -28.05
N SER A 421 13.93 -9.43 -27.43
CA SER A 421 14.04 -8.02 -27.81
C SER A 421 15.41 -7.45 -27.41
N SER A 422 15.74 -6.28 -27.95
CA SER A 422 17.01 -5.60 -27.64
C SER A 422 17.15 -5.23 -26.16
N ASN A 423 16.03 -5.05 -25.44
CA ASN A 423 15.99 -4.76 -24.01
C ASN A 423 15.82 -5.99 -23.11
N SER A 424 15.66 -7.21 -23.63
CA SER A 424 15.51 -8.41 -22.78
C SER A 424 16.68 -8.63 -21.82
N LYS A 425 17.87 -8.12 -22.14
CA LYS A 425 19.07 -8.18 -21.28
C LYS A 425 19.33 -6.91 -20.48
N SER A 426 18.44 -5.91 -20.53
CA SER A 426 18.59 -4.69 -19.76
C SER A 426 18.62 -5.01 -18.27
N ILE A 427 19.43 -4.25 -17.55
CA ILE A 427 19.53 -4.27 -16.10
C ILE A 427 18.42 -3.36 -15.60
N GLN A 428 17.34 -3.96 -15.12
CA GLN A 428 16.26 -3.20 -14.49
C GLN A 428 16.63 -2.90 -13.03
N ALA A 429 16.47 -1.64 -12.60
CA ALA A 429 16.77 -1.24 -11.23
C ALA A 429 15.93 -2.03 -10.21
N ASP A 430 14.66 -2.28 -10.54
CA ASP A 430 13.66 -2.87 -9.66
C ASP A 430 13.56 -4.41 -9.76
N GLN A 431 14.52 -5.07 -10.40
CA GLN A 431 14.47 -6.51 -10.69
C GLN A 431 14.41 -7.41 -9.43
N LEU A 432 14.62 -6.85 -8.23
CA LEU A 432 14.57 -7.54 -6.94
C LEU A 432 13.42 -7.04 -6.03
N ALA A 433 12.37 -6.40 -6.56
CA ALA A 433 11.23 -5.92 -5.77
C ALA A 433 10.57 -7.01 -4.89
N GLY A 434 10.47 -8.26 -5.38
CA GLY A 434 9.97 -9.38 -4.57
C GLY A 434 10.90 -9.76 -3.42
N GLN A 435 12.21 -9.73 -3.64
CA GLN A 435 13.23 -10.00 -2.63
C GLN A 435 13.25 -8.91 -1.55
N TRP A 436 13.08 -7.64 -1.94
CA TRP A 436 12.89 -6.53 -1.00
C TRP A 436 11.78 -6.84 0.01
N TYR A 437 10.61 -7.24 -0.49
CA TYR A 437 9.46 -7.53 0.35
C TYR A 437 9.61 -8.77 1.23
N MET A 438 10.36 -9.80 0.79
CA MET A 438 10.69 -10.93 1.68
C MET A 438 11.50 -10.44 2.87
N ALA A 439 12.57 -9.69 2.62
CA ALA A 439 13.42 -9.16 3.67
C ALA A 439 12.67 -8.20 4.60
N SER A 440 11.86 -7.30 4.06
CA SER A 440 11.05 -6.36 4.83
C SER A 440 9.95 -7.02 5.69
N SER A 441 9.56 -8.26 5.36
CA SER A 441 8.52 -9.01 6.07
C SER A 441 9.06 -10.09 7.01
N GLY A 442 10.39 -10.18 7.16
CA GLY A 442 11.01 -11.23 7.99
C GLY A 442 10.92 -12.64 7.39
N LEU A 443 10.62 -12.75 6.09
CA LEU A 443 10.57 -14.03 5.38
C LEU A 443 11.95 -14.43 4.86
N PRO A 444 12.19 -15.75 4.64
CA PRO A 444 13.41 -16.22 4.00
C PRO A 444 13.64 -15.58 2.62
N ASP A 445 14.90 -15.33 2.28
CA ASP A 445 15.29 -14.80 0.99
C ASP A 445 14.83 -15.69 -0.18
N LEU A 446 14.39 -15.07 -1.27
CA LEU A 446 14.03 -15.76 -2.50
C LEU A 446 15.24 -16.37 -3.18
N PHE A 447 16.40 -15.74 -3.08
CA PHE A 447 17.63 -16.18 -3.76
C PHE A 447 18.75 -16.33 -2.75
N ASP A 448 19.81 -17.05 -3.13
CA ASP A 448 21.01 -17.08 -2.28
C ASP A 448 21.65 -15.69 -2.19
N GLY A 449 22.35 -15.44 -1.07
CA GLY A 449 22.96 -14.13 -0.81
C GLY A 449 24.02 -13.71 -1.84
N VAL A 450 24.59 -14.66 -2.61
CA VAL A 450 25.54 -14.36 -3.68
C VAL A 450 24.82 -13.75 -4.87
N LYS A 451 23.71 -14.35 -5.32
CA LYS A 451 22.88 -13.79 -6.40
C LYS A 451 22.30 -12.43 -6.01
N ILE A 452 21.80 -12.28 -4.79
CA ILE A 452 21.25 -10.99 -4.30
C ILE A 452 22.30 -9.89 -4.38
N LYS A 453 23.48 -10.11 -3.75
CA LYS A 453 24.56 -9.12 -3.75
C LYS A 453 25.12 -8.85 -5.14
N SER A 454 25.27 -9.88 -5.97
CA SER A 454 25.74 -9.73 -7.35
C SER A 454 24.79 -8.86 -8.18
N THR A 455 23.49 -9.10 -8.08
CA THR A 455 22.47 -8.31 -8.78
C THR A 455 22.43 -6.87 -8.28
N LEU A 456 22.40 -6.64 -6.97
CA LEU A 456 22.40 -5.29 -6.39
C LEU A 456 23.68 -4.52 -6.72
N GLN A 457 24.84 -5.19 -6.69
CA GLN A 457 26.10 -4.58 -7.09
C GLN A 457 26.07 -4.22 -8.59
N LYS A 458 25.45 -5.06 -9.44
CA LYS A 458 25.26 -4.73 -10.85
C LYS A 458 24.41 -3.48 -11.04
N ILE A 459 23.28 -3.39 -10.33
CA ILE A 459 22.39 -2.21 -10.36
C ILE A 459 23.15 -0.97 -9.90
N TYR A 460 23.90 -1.06 -8.80
CA TYR A 460 24.72 0.04 -8.31
C TYR A 460 25.77 0.48 -9.35
N ASP A 461 26.59 -0.44 -9.84
CA ASP A 461 27.68 -0.14 -10.77
C ASP A 461 27.17 0.44 -12.11
N PHE A 462 25.96 0.08 -12.54
CA PHE A 462 25.40 0.49 -13.82
C PHE A 462 24.34 1.58 -13.64
N ASN A 463 23.17 1.22 -13.13
CA ASN A 463 22.00 2.09 -13.06
C ASN A 463 22.21 3.32 -12.15
N VAL A 464 23.14 3.26 -11.19
CA VAL A 464 23.47 4.37 -10.29
C VAL A 464 24.76 5.05 -10.72
N MET A 465 25.89 4.34 -10.67
CA MET A 465 27.21 4.97 -10.82
C MET A 465 27.50 5.47 -12.24
N LYS A 466 26.92 4.88 -13.29
CA LYS A 466 27.04 5.43 -14.66
C LYS A 466 26.11 6.60 -14.93
N VAL A 467 25.20 6.90 -14.01
CA VAL A 467 24.28 8.03 -14.08
C VAL A 467 24.86 9.18 -13.26
N ARG A 468 25.64 10.04 -13.92
CA ARG A 468 26.30 11.22 -13.30
C ARG A 468 27.09 10.88 -12.02
N GLY A 469 27.71 9.70 -11.95
CA GLY A 469 28.47 9.28 -10.77
C GLY A 469 27.61 9.03 -9.53
N GLY A 470 26.36 8.56 -9.69
CA GLY A 470 25.43 8.27 -8.61
C GLY A 470 24.62 9.46 -8.09
N ARG A 471 24.80 10.65 -8.67
CA ARG A 471 24.23 11.91 -8.16
C ARG A 471 22.77 12.18 -8.54
N MET A 472 22.05 11.20 -9.11
CA MET A 472 20.67 11.39 -9.59
C MET A 472 19.71 10.27 -9.22
N GLY A 473 20.16 9.21 -8.53
CA GLY A 473 19.40 8.00 -8.27
C GLY A 473 19.66 6.89 -9.30
N ALA A 474 18.79 5.88 -9.32
CA ALA A 474 18.92 4.74 -10.22
C ALA A 474 18.03 4.92 -11.47
N VAL A 475 18.63 4.92 -12.66
CA VAL A 475 17.84 4.86 -13.92
C VAL A 475 17.18 3.50 -14.04
N ASN A 476 15.93 3.45 -14.48
CA ASN A 476 15.11 2.25 -14.49
C ASN A 476 15.73 1.13 -15.34
N GLY A 477 16.20 1.44 -16.55
CA GLY A 477 16.80 0.49 -17.47
C GLY A 477 18.18 0.90 -17.95
N MET A 478 19.14 -0.02 -17.86
CA MET A 478 20.47 0.16 -18.46
C MET A 478 20.90 -1.09 -19.22
N HIS A 479 21.39 -0.92 -20.45
CA HIS A 479 21.94 -2.02 -21.20
C HIS A 479 23.27 -2.52 -20.59
N PRO A 480 23.65 -3.79 -20.84
CA PRO A 480 24.88 -4.38 -20.30
C PRO A 480 26.18 -3.70 -20.79
N ASN A 481 26.08 -2.92 -21.87
CA ASN A 481 27.17 -2.09 -22.38
C ASN A 481 27.31 -0.75 -21.64
N GLY A 482 26.43 -0.45 -20.67
CA GLY A 482 26.42 0.79 -19.89
C GLY A 482 25.69 1.97 -20.52
N LYS A 483 25.00 1.79 -21.66
CA LYS A 483 24.09 2.81 -22.21
C LYS A 483 22.73 2.70 -21.54
N VAL A 484 22.09 3.85 -21.29
CA VAL A 484 20.70 3.90 -20.82
C VAL A 484 19.80 3.20 -21.84
N ASP A 485 18.83 2.45 -21.33
CA ASP A 485 17.79 1.84 -22.14
C ASP A 485 16.79 2.92 -22.56
N GLU A 486 16.76 3.23 -23.85
CA GLU A 486 15.85 4.24 -24.43
C GLU A 486 14.68 3.59 -25.19
N THR A 487 14.36 2.32 -24.91
CA THR A 487 13.25 1.62 -25.59
C THR A 487 11.88 2.21 -25.30
N CYS A 488 11.68 2.83 -24.13
CA CYS A 488 10.52 3.66 -23.86
C CYS A 488 10.86 4.88 -22.99
N MET A 489 9.86 5.72 -22.71
CA MET A 489 10.03 6.87 -21.82
C MET A 489 10.43 6.45 -20.41
N GLN A 490 9.83 5.38 -19.87
CA GLN A 490 10.06 4.95 -18.50
C GLN A 490 11.41 4.25 -18.31
N SER A 491 11.91 3.54 -19.32
CA SER A 491 13.20 2.84 -19.21
C SER A 491 14.37 3.80 -19.00
N ARG A 492 14.29 5.02 -19.54
CA ARG A 492 15.30 6.08 -19.40
C ARG A 492 15.07 7.03 -18.20
N GLU A 493 13.98 6.86 -17.48
CA GLU A 493 13.67 7.66 -16.29
C GLU A 493 14.36 7.10 -15.05
N ILE A 494 14.56 7.98 -14.08
CA ILE A 494 14.92 7.66 -12.71
C ILE A 494 13.65 7.85 -11.90
N TRP A 495 13.08 6.76 -11.41
CA TRP A 495 11.93 6.84 -10.51
C TRP A 495 12.42 7.00 -9.08
N THR A 496 11.92 8.04 -8.42
CA THR A 496 12.36 8.46 -7.08
C THR A 496 12.05 7.37 -6.06
N GLY A 497 10.80 6.90 -6.03
CA GLY A 497 10.37 5.84 -5.13
C GLY A 497 11.01 4.48 -5.40
N VAL A 498 11.25 4.13 -6.67
CA VAL A 498 11.99 2.89 -7.02
C VAL A 498 13.42 2.96 -6.52
N THR A 499 14.09 4.10 -6.69
CA THR A 499 15.46 4.30 -6.19
C THR A 499 15.54 4.08 -4.68
N TYR A 500 14.58 4.60 -3.91
CA TYR A 500 14.51 4.32 -2.47
C TYR A 500 14.21 2.85 -2.14
N GLY A 501 13.34 2.18 -2.89
CA GLY A 501 13.10 0.73 -2.75
C GLY A 501 14.37 -0.11 -3.03
N VAL A 502 15.14 0.26 -4.05
CA VAL A 502 16.44 -0.36 -4.36
C VAL A 502 17.42 -0.14 -3.22
N ALA A 503 17.52 1.09 -2.70
CA ALA A 503 18.37 1.40 -1.56
C ALA A 503 17.96 0.62 -0.30
N ALA A 504 16.66 0.47 -0.03
CA ALA A 504 16.16 -0.37 1.06
C ALA A 504 16.55 -1.85 0.88
N THR A 505 16.51 -2.36 -0.35
CA THR A 505 16.96 -3.71 -0.68
C THR A 505 18.47 -3.88 -0.44
N MET A 506 19.27 -2.87 -0.78
CA MET A 506 20.71 -2.84 -0.49
C MET A 506 20.99 -2.85 1.02
N LEU A 507 20.22 -2.11 1.82
CA LEU A 507 20.34 -2.13 3.28
C LEU A 507 20.07 -3.55 3.85
N HIS A 508 19.00 -4.20 3.39
CA HIS A 508 18.71 -5.59 3.79
C HIS A 508 19.82 -6.57 3.40
N ALA A 509 20.52 -6.33 2.29
CA ALA A 509 21.66 -7.15 1.85
C ALA A 509 22.99 -6.79 2.55
N GLY A 510 23.00 -5.81 3.45
CA GLY A 510 24.21 -5.32 4.14
C GLY A 510 25.15 -4.50 3.24
N MET A 511 24.60 -3.82 2.21
CA MET A 511 25.32 -2.95 1.28
C MET A 511 25.05 -1.47 1.59
N GLU A 512 25.37 -1.07 2.82
CA GLU A 512 24.96 0.22 3.40
C GLU A 512 25.51 1.43 2.63
N GLU A 513 26.79 1.41 2.25
CA GLU A 513 27.41 2.49 1.47
C GLU A 513 26.72 2.68 0.10
N GLN A 514 26.47 1.57 -0.60
CA GLN A 514 25.77 1.58 -1.89
C GLN A 514 24.33 2.07 -1.73
N ALA A 515 23.65 1.67 -0.66
CA ALA A 515 22.29 2.09 -0.38
C ALA A 515 22.19 3.61 -0.19
N PHE A 516 23.00 4.17 0.71
CA PHE A 516 22.98 5.61 0.97
C PHE A 516 23.44 6.41 -0.25
N THR A 517 24.47 5.96 -0.98
CA THR A 517 24.88 6.63 -2.23
C THR A 517 23.75 6.65 -3.27
N THR A 518 23.02 5.53 -3.41
CA THR A 518 21.90 5.41 -4.36
C THR A 518 20.77 6.39 -4.01
N ALA A 519 20.39 6.46 -2.73
CA ALA A 519 19.33 7.35 -2.27
C ALA A 519 19.76 8.84 -2.20
N GLU A 520 21.03 9.12 -1.88
CA GLU A 520 21.60 10.48 -1.88
C GLU A 520 21.52 11.13 -3.26
N GLY A 521 21.53 10.33 -4.33
CA GLY A 521 21.29 10.83 -5.68
C GLY A 521 19.92 11.51 -5.84
N ILE A 522 18.87 11.02 -5.16
CA ILE A 522 17.54 11.65 -5.15
C ILE A 522 17.58 12.97 -4.37
N PHE A 523 18.25 13.01 -3.22
CA PHE A 523 18.46 14.25 -2.48
C PHE A 523 19.24 15.28 -3.31
N THR A 524 20.36 14.87 -3.91
CA THR A 524 21.23 15.75 -4.69
C THR A 524 20.48 16.35 -5.87
N ALA A 525 19.79 15.53 -6.66
CA ALA A 525 19.07 16.01 -7.84
C ALA A 525 17.75 16.73 -7.51
N GLY A 526 17.01 16.31 -6.49
CA GLY A 526 15.66 16.82 -6.21
C GLY A 526 15.59 17.89 -5.12
N TRP A 527 16.37 17.73 -4.04
CA TRP A 527 16.20 18.49 -2.80
C TRP A 527 17.32 19.50 -2.51
N SER A 528 18.52 19.27 -3.02
CA SER A 528 19.67 20.16 -2.78
C SER A 528 19.55 21.49 -3.55
N GLU A 529 20.26 22.51 -3.09
CA GLU A 529 20.30 23.83 -3.75
C GLU A 529 20.88 23.79 -5.17
N ASP A 530 21.75 22.80 -5.45
CA ASP A 530 22.37 22.58 -6.77
C ASP A 530 21.52 21.67 -7.68
N GLY A 531 20.38 21.18 -7.18
CA GLY A 531 19.47 20.27 -7.90
C GLY A 531 18.49 20.99 -8.83
N PHE A 532 17.45 20.28 -9.23
CA PHE A 532 16.41 20.76 -10.15
C PHE A 532 15.25 21.51 -9.45
N GLY A 533 15.26 21.60 -8.12
CA GLY A 533 14.27 22.37 -7.36
C GLY A 533 12.93 21.65 -7.13
N TYR A 534 12.97 20.36 -6.81
CA TYR A 534 11.78 19.53 -6.55
C TYR A 534 11.38 19.42 -5.08
N ALA A 535 11.98 20.20 -4.18
CA ALA A 535 11.61 20.23 -2.78
C ALA A 535 10.10 20.50 -2.59
N PHE A 536 9.42 19.65 -1.81
CA PHE A 536 7.96 19.66 -1.58
C PHE A 536 7.09 19.53 -2.84
N GLN A 537 7.67 18.97 -3.89
CA GLN A 537 6.96 18.62 -5.13
C GLN A 537 7.61 17.42 -5.82
N THR A 538 8.27 16.55 -5.06
CA THR A 538 9.01 15.38 -5.56
C THR A 538 8.20 14.62 -6.61
N PRO A 539 8.72 14.47 -7.83
CA PRO A 539 7.99 13.81 -8.89
C PRO A 539 8.07 12.29 -8.80
N GLU A 540 7.24 11.62 -9.61
CA GLU A 540 7.38 10.18 -9.89
C GLU A 540 8.80 9.86 -10.36
N GLY A 541 9.28 10.63 -11.34
CA GLY A 541 10.61 10.47 -11.85
C GLY A 541 11.08 11.61 -12.74
N TRP A 542 12.34 11.52 -13.14
CA TRP A 542 12.99 12.47 -14.04
C TRP A 542 13.96 11.78 -14.99
N THR A 543 14.33 12.49 -16.05
CA THR A 543 15.37 12.11 -17.01
C THR A 543 16.74 12.66 -16.58
N MET A 544 17.83 12.22 -17.23
CA MET A 544 19.22 12.61 -16.86
C MET A 544 19.55 14.10 -17.08
N ASP A 545 18.72 14.80 -17.84
CA ASP A 545 18.73 16.26 -18.05
C ASP A 545 17.78 17.00 -17.10
N GLY A 546 17.10 16.27 -16.22
CA GLY A 546 16.30 16.82 -15.14
C GLY A 546 14.83 17.03 -15.48
N HIS A 547 14.35 16.78 -16.70
CA HIS A 547 12.92 16.89 -16.99
C HIS A 547 12.13 15.86 -16.19
N PHE A 548 11.14 16.34 -15.44
CA PHE A 548 10.30 15.51 -14.56
C PHE A 548 9.05 14.97 -15.26
N ARG A 549 8.42 13.99 -14.63
CA ARG A 549 7.06 13.54 -14.91
C ARG A 549 6.28 13.43 -13.59
N SER A 550 5.08 14.01 -13.53
CA SER A 550 4.17 13.97 -12.37
C SER A 550 4.77 14.48 -11.07
N LEU A 551 4.66 15.79 -10.82
CA LEU A 551 5.03 16.40 -9.54
C LEU A 551 4.06 16.00 -8.43
N ILE A 552 4.50 16.19 -7.17
CA ILE A 552 3.74 15.87 -5.95
C ILE A 552 3.20 14.44 -6.09
N TYR A 553 4.10 13.48 -5.98
CA TYR A 553 3.82 12.07 -6.24
C TYR A 553 3.97 11.21 -5.00
N MET A 554 3.21 10.11 -4.91
CA MET A 554 3.16 9.28 -3.71
C MET A 554 4.37 8.36 -3.54
N ARG A 555 4.93 7.84 -4.64
CA ARG A 555 6.01 6.83 -4.64
C ARG A 555 7.26 7.24 -3.82
N PRO A 556 7.72 8.51 -3.82
CA PRO A 556 8.82 8.98 -2.97
C PRO A 556 8.72 8.66 -1.48
N LEU A 557 7.51 8.45 -0.93
CA LEU A 557 7.33 7.98 0.45
C LEU A 557 8.08 6.67 0.75
N SER A 558 8.50 5.94 -0.29
CA SER A 558 9.35 4.76 -0.21
C SER A 558 10.71 4.95 0.48
N ILE A 559 11.17 6.19 0.70
CA ILE A 559 12.32 6.45 1.60
C ILE A 559 12.10 5.85 3.00
N TRP A 560 10.84 5.72 3.44
CA TRP A 560 10.50 5.02 4.68
C TRP A 560 10.73 3.51 4.62
N GLY A 561 10.86 2.92 3.44
CA GLY A 561 11.37 1.56 3.26
C GLY A 561 12.83 1.41 3.66
N MET A 562 13.65 2.45 3.50
CA MET A 562 15.02 2.46 4.04
C MET A 562 15.00 2.54 5.57
N GLN A 563 14.18 3.42 6.13
CA GLN A 563 14.05 3.54 7.59
C GLN A 563 13.52 2.21 8.18
N TRP A 564 12.59 1.55 7.49
CA TRP A 564 12.12 0.23 7.84
C TRP A 564 13.25 -0.81 7.89
N ALA A 565 14.16 -0.82 6.92
CA ALA A 565 15.30 -1.72 6.90
C ALA A 565 16.27 -1.46 8.08
N LEU A 566 16.45 -0.18 8.46
CA LEU A 566 17.32 0.23 9.57
C LEU A 566 16.71 -0.02 10.95
N SER A 567 15.38 0.05 11.07
CA SER A 567 14.66 -0.07 12.34
C SER A 567 13.47 -1.04 12.25
N MET A 568 13.72 -2.25 11.73
CA MET A 568 12.68 -3.26 11.51
C MET A 568 11.92 -3.59 12.82
N PRO A 569 10.57 -3.72 12.79
CA PRO A 569 9.80 -4.01 13.99
C PRO A 569 10.21 -5.32 14.66
N LYS A 570 10.22 -5.33 16.00
CA LYS A 570 10.50 -6.54 16.79
C LYS A 570 9.53 -7.68 16.48
N THR A 571 8.26 -7.37 16.24
CA THR A 571 7.23 -8.35 15.83
C THR A 571 7.62 -9.14 14.58
N VAL A 572 8.26 -8.48 13.61
CA VAL A 572 8.77 -9.13 12.39
C VAL A 572 10.01 -9.99 12.71
N LEU A 573 10.92 -9.48 13.54
CA LEU A 573 12.16 -10.17 13.92
C LEU A 573 11.89 -11.41 14.80
N ASP A 574 10.89 -11.31 15.68
CA ASP A 574 10.50 -12.33 16.65
C ASP A 574 9.46 -13.31 16.09
N ALA A 575 8.96 -13.06 14.86
CA ALA A 575 8.01 -13.95 14.20
C ALA A 575 8.59 -15.37 14.12
N PRO A 576 7.80 -16.42 14.42
CA PRO A 576 8.28 -17.79 14.31
C PRO A 576 8.82 -18.02 12.91
N LYS A 577 10.09 -18.43 12.80
CA LYS A 577 10.67 -18.80 11.52
C LYS A 577 9.91 -20.01 10.99
N ILE A 578 8.93 -19.77 10.11
CA ILE A 578 8.26 -20.85 9.39
C ILE A 578 9.30 -21.40 8.43
N ASN A 579 9.89 -22.54 8.79
CA ASN A 579 10.80 -23.22 7.89
C ASN A 579 9.97 -23.90 6.79
N ILE A 580 9.74 -23.15 5.72
CA ILE A 580 8.93 -23.58 4.58
C ILE A 580 9.56 -24.79 3.85
N MET A 581 10.86 -25.04 4.05
CA MET A 581 11.66 -26.02 3.29
C MET A 581 11.90 -27.37 3.97
N ASP A 582 11.52 -27.59 5.24
CA ASP A 582 11.94 -28.78 6.02
C ASP A 582 11.30 -30.13 5.59
N ARG A 583 10.37 -30.16 4.62
CA ARG A 583 9.75 -31.40 4.14
C ARG A 583 10.30 -31.96 2.82
N ILE A 584 11.40 -31.42 2.30
CA ILE A 584 12.03 -31.91 1.05
C ILE A 584 13.12 -32.96 1.35
N GLN A 585 12.79 -33.97 2.16
CA GLN A 585 13.51 -35.26 2.13
C GLN A 585 12.49 -36.36 1.84
N VAL A 586 12.19 -36.52 0.55
CA VAL A 586 11.55 -37.72 0.04
C VAL A 586 12.59 -38.83 0.06
N THR A 587 12.51 -39.73 1.05
CA THR A 587 13.17 -41.03 0.98
C THR A 587 12.66 -41.77 -0.26
N PRO A 588 13.52 -42.36 -1.11
CA PRO A 588 13.04 -43.11 -2.27
C PRO A 588 12.27 -44.33 -1.76
N TYR A 589 10.96 -44.34 -1.97
CA TYR A 589 10.12 -45.50 -1.69
C TYR A 589 10.37 -46.55 -2.77
N THR A 590 11.27 -47.49 -2.52
CA THR A 590 11.34 -48.75 -3.28
C THR A 590 10.13 -49.62 -2.94
N PRO A 591 9.31 -50.04 -3.91
CA PRO A 591 8.22 -50.97 -3.65
C PRO A 591 8.81 -52.37 -3.44
N GLN A 592 8.70 -52.90 -2.23
CA GLN A 592 9.01 -54.31 -1.95
C GLN A 592 7.72 -55.13 -1.88
N GLU A 593 7.68 -56.12 -2.76
CA GLU A 593 6.63 -57.11 -2.92
C GLU A 593 6.34 -57.88 -1.62
N THR A 594 5.07 -58.21 -1.45
CA THR A 594 4.51 -59.05 -0.40
C THR A 594 5.14 -60.45 -0.34
N CYS A 595 5.59 -60.86 0.85
CA CYS A 595 5.51 -62.27 1.24
C CYS A 595 5.37 -62.42 2.77
N VAL A 596 4.32 -63.14 3.17
CA VAL A 596 3.90 -63.44 4.53
C VAL A 596 4.76 -64.56 5.13
N ARG A 597 5.19 -64.43 6.40
CA ARG A 597 5.26 -65.57 7.36
C ARG A 597 5.53 -65.17 8.82
N LYS A 598 4.49 -65.43 9.64
CA LYS A 598 4.43 -66.01 11.00
C LYS A 598 5.39 -65.55 12.12
N ILE A 599 4.73 -65.10 13.19
CA ILE A 599 5.17 -64.85 14.56
C ILE A 599 5.65 -66.13 15.27
N ALA A 600 6.72 -66.01 16.06
CA ALA A 600 6.99 -66.85 17.24
C ALA A 600 7.81 -66.08 18.29
N GLU A 601 7.36 -66.09 19.54
CA GLU A 601 8.01 -65.54 20.73
C GLU A 601 9.04 -66.51 21.34
N LYS A 602 10.14 -66.00 21.94
CA LYS A 602 10.48 -66.15 23.38
C LYS A 602 11.92 -65.75 23.77
N ALA A 603 11.97 -64.90 24.82
CA ALA A 603 12.69 -65.06 26.11
C ALA A 603 14.24 -64.94 26.27
N LYS A 604 14.57 -63.92 27.09
CA LYS A 604 15.36 -63.93 28.37
C LYS A 604 16.90 -64.07 28.41
N CYS A 605 17.47 -63.04 29.06
CA CYS A 605 18.40 -63.04 30.22
C CYS A 605 19.94 -62.90 30.04
N CYS A 606 20.43 -61.86 30.75
CA CYS A 606 21.66 -61.73 31.55
C CYS A 606 23.04 -61.83 30.86
N ASN A 607 23.86 -60.77 30.91
CA ASN A 607 24.79 -60.58 32.03
C ASN A 607 25.56 -59.25 31.96
N SER A 608 26.00 -58.82 33.14
CA SER A 608 26.76 -57.63 33.50
C SER A 608 28.28 -57.79 33.30
N LYS A 609 28.96 -56.64 33.06
CA LYS A 609 30.23 -56.14 33.67
C LYS A 609 30.86 -55.09 32.74
N ILE A 610 30.93 -53.82 33.17
CA ILE A 610 32.12 -53.14 33.76
C ILE A 610 33.36 -53.21 32.85
N PHE A 611 33.74 -52.11 32.20
CA PHE A 611 35.00 -51.37 32.44
C PHE A 611 35.07 -50.07 31.61
N SER A 612 35.91 -49.17 32.13
CA SER A 612 36.16 -47.76 31.83
C SER A 612 36.69 -47.39 30.44
N CYS A 613 36.27 -46.20 30.00
CA CYS A 613 37.06 -45.06 29.49
C CYS A 613 38.56 -45.28 29.17
N THR A 614 38.98 -45.02 27.93
CA THR A 614 39.83 -43.86 27.54
C THR A 614 40.22 -43.93 26.06
N CYS A 615 39.91 -42.83 25.35
CA CYS A 615 40.52 -42.20 24.17
C CYS A 615 39.44 -41.72 23.20
#